data_AF-A0A3N5UQ70-F1
#
_entry.id   AF-A0A3N5UQ70-F1
#
_cell.length_a   1.000
_cell.length_b   1.000
_cell.length_c   1.000
_cell.angle_alpha   90.00
_cell.angle_beta   90.00
_cell.angle_gamma   90.00
#
_symmetry.space_group_name_H-M   'P 1'
#
loop_
_entity.id
_entity.type
_entity.pdbx_description
1 polymer ?
#
loop_
_entity_poly.entity_id
_entity_poly.type
_entity_poly.pdbx_seq_one_letter_code
_entity_poly.pdbx_strand_id
1 'polypeptide(L)' 'MLDDVIAMAAGRTAPELLLTNARVLNVFSGELEIAHVAVGHGVIMGIGRECAHAQWSRHSQPGAAY' A
#
# COMPACT_ATOMS: atom_id res chain seq x y z
N MET A 1 12.91 12.58 -6.12
CA MET A 1 12.94 11.83 -4.83
C MET A 1 11.78 12.21 -3.94
N LEU A 2 11.70 13.43 -3.37
CA LEU A 2 10.54 13.81 -2.54
C LEU A 2 9.25 13.91 -3.38
N ASP A 3 9.34 14.42 -4.61
CA ASP A 3 8.19 14.53 -5.51
C ASP A 3 7.58 13.15 -5.85
N ASP A 4 8.42 12.12 -5.98
CA ASP A 4 7.98 10.75 -6.28
C ASP A 4 7.25 10.13 -5.08
N VAL A 5 7.78 10.37 -3.87
CA VAL A 5 7.14 9.99 -2.61
C VAL A 5 5.77 10.64 -2.47
N ILE A 6 5.67 11.94 -2.75
CA ILE A 6 4.39 12.67 -2.71
C ILE A 6 3.44 12.17 -3.79
N ALA A 7 3.93 11.86 -4.99
CA ALA A 7 3.11 11.30 -6.07
C ALA A 7 2.55 9.92 -5.70
N MET A 8 3.36 9.04 -5.09
CA MET A 8 2.92 7.73 -4.63
C MET A 8 1.93 7.83 -3.48
N ALA A 9 2.23 8.65 -2.46
CA ALA A 9 1.33 8.87 -1.32
C ALA A 9 -0.01 9.48 -1.75
N ALA A 10 0.00 10.35 -2.76
CA ALA A 10 -1.22 10.91 -3.35
C ALA A 10 -1.96 9.95 -4.29
N GLY A 11 -1.45 8.74 -4.51
CA GLY A 11 -2.04 7.74 -5.42
C GLY A 11 -1.93 8.10 -6.90
N ARG A 12 -1.08 9.08 -7.27
CA ARG A 12 -0.82 9.43 -8.68
C ARG A 12 0.11 8.45 -9.37
N THR A 13 0.95 7.75 -8.59
CA THR A 13 1.88 6.73 -9.06
C THR A 13 1.81 5.49 -8.18
N ALA A 14 2.24 4.35 -8.73
CA ALA A 14 2.21 3.09 -8.00
C ALA A 14 3.30 2.99 -6.93
N PRO A 15 2.98 2.48 -5.72
CA PRO A 15 3.98 2.11 -4.76
C PRO A 15 4.73 0.86 -5.25
N GLU A 16 5.96 0.69 -4.77
CA GLU A 16 6.78 -0.49 -5.04
C GLU A 16 6.16 -1.76 -4.43
N LEU A 17 5.47 -1.60 -3.29
CA LEU A 17 4.73 -2.67 -2.61
C LEU A 17 3.41 -2.15 -2.07
N LEU A 18 2.33 -2.92 -2.31
CA LEU A 18 1.02 -2.69 -1.71
C LEU A 18 0.57 -3.96 -0.98
N LEU A 19 0.57 -3.91 0.36
CA LEU A 19 -0.04 -4.95 1.17
C LEU A 19 -1.54 -4.70 1.22
N THR A 20 -2.34 -5.64 0.74
CA THR A 20 -3.80 -5.53 0.71
C THR A 20 -4.45 -6.38 1.79
N ASN A 21 -5.59 -5.91 2.31
CA ASN A 21 -6.34 -6.60 3.37
C ASN A 21 -5.47 -6.97 4.58
N ALA A 22 -4.53 -6.09 4.93
CA ALA A 22 -3.59 -6.32 6.01
C ALA A 22 -4.29 -6.07 7.36
N ARG A 23 -3.98 -6.93 8.34
CA ARG A 23 -4.34 -6.70 9.74
C ARG A 23 -3.23 -5.86 10.38
N VAL A 24 -3.50 -4.59 10.59
CA VAL A 24 -2.55 -3.63 11.15
C VAL A 24 -2.87 -3.43 12.63
N LEU A 25 -1.90 -3.68 13.50
CA LEU A 25 -1.96 -3.29 14.89
C LEU A 25 -1.44 -1.87 15.02
N ASN A 26 -2.32 -0.94 15.37
CA ASN A 26 -1.89 0.38 15.77
C ASN A 26 -1.33 0.29 17.20
N VAL A 27 -0.01 0.35 17.34
CA VAL A 27 0.66 0.23 18.65
C VAL A 27 0.47 1.44 19.56
N PHE A 28 -0.02 2.57 19.03
CA PHE A 28 -0.33 3.76 19.84
C PHE A 28 -1.72 3.66 20.49
N SER A 29 -2.72 3.15 19.77
CA SER A 29 -4.08 2.95 20.31
C SER A 29 -4.31 1.55 20.89
N GLY A 30 -3.52 0.56 20.47
CA GLY A 30 -3.74 -0.85 20.76
C GLY A 30 -4.79 -1.54 19.87
N GLU A 31 -5.37 -0.82 18.89
CA GLU A 31 -6.45 -1.34 18.06
C GLU A 31 -5.95 -2.10 16.82
N LEU A 32 -6.67 -3.14 16.44
CA LEU A 32 -6.45 -3.90 15.20
C LEU A 32 -7.40 -3.41 14.12
N GLU A 33 -6.84 -3.02 12.98
CA GLU A 33 -7.61 -2.52 11.84
C GLU A 33 -7.29 -3.31 10.57
N ILE A 34 -8.29 -3.44 9.69
CA ILE A 34 -8.07 -3.92 8.32
C ILE A 34 -7.75 -2.71 7.46
N ALA A 35 -6.57 -2.72 6.83
CA ALA A 35 -6.11 -1.63 5.97
C ALA A 35 -5.23 -2.13 4.83
N HIS A 36 -5.07 -1.29 3.82
CA HIS A 36 -4.01 -1.39 2.83
C HIS A 36 -2.80 -0.57 3.29
N VAL A 37 -1.60 -1.08 3.04
CA VAL A 37 -0.34 -0.39 3.38
C VAL A 37 0.51 -0.26 2.12
N ALA A 38 0.79 0.98 1.72
CA ALA A 38 1.62 1.31 0.57
C ALA A 38 3.05 1.65 1.01
N VAL A 39 4.04 1.04 0.36
CA VAL A 39 5.47 1.22 0.63
C VAL A 39 6.21 1.54 -0.66
N GLY A 40 7.09 2.52 -0.62
CA GLY A 40 8.01 2.87 -1.71
C GLY A 40 9.27 3.50 -1.15
N HIS A 41 10.41 3.39 -1.84
CA HIS A 41 11.68 3.98 -1.39
C HIS A 41 12.03 3.70 0.10
N GLY A 42 11.65 2.53 0.61
CA GLY A 42 11.89 2.14 2.00
C GLY A 42 11.04 2.85 3.08
N VAL A 43 10.00 3.60 2.71
CA VAL A 43 9.10 4.29 3.66
C VAL A 43 7.62 3.97 3.41
N ILE A 44 6.81 4.11 4.45
CA ILE A 44 5.35 3.96 4.37
C ILE A 44 4.77 5.23 3.75
N MET A 45 4.09 5.07 2.61
CA MET A 45 3.47 6.17 1.85
C MET A 45 2.02 6.42 2.25
N GLY A 46 1.35 5.39 2.75
CA GLY A 46 -0.06 5.49 3.12
C GLY A 46 -0.57 4.24 3.83
N ILE A 47 -1.52 4.44 4.74
CA ILE A 47 -2.28 3.41 5.43
C ILE A 47 -3.76 3.82 5.33
N GLY A 48 -4.62 2.93 4.84
CA GLY A 48 -6.04 3.25 4.72
C GLY A 48 -6.90 2.11 4.18
N ARG A 49 -8.22 2.22 4.34
CA ARG A 49 -9.19 1.19 3.92
C ARG A 49 -9.49 1.21 2.42
N GLU A 50 -9.38 2.38 1.80
CA GLU A 50 -9.65 2.56 0.38
C GLU A 50 -8.37 2.99 -0.32
N CYS A 51 -7.95 2.23 -1.33
CA CYS A 51 -6.91 2.68 -2.24
C CYS A 51 -7.56 3.60 -3.28
N ALA A 52 -7.11 4.85 -3.39
CA ALA A 52 -7.58 5.79 -4.43
C ALA A 52 -7.44 5.22 -5.86
N HIS A 53 -6.56 4.22 -6.03
CA HIS A 53 -6.44 3.47 -7.27
C HIS A 53 -6.54 1.95 -7.02
N ALA A 54 -7.78 1.46 -6.89
CA ALA A 54 -8.12 0.05 -6.64
C ALA A 54 -7.77 -0.92 -7.80
N GLN A 55 -7.10 -0.47 -8.86
CA GLN A 55 -6.92 -1.24 -10.09
C GLN A 55 -5.65 -2.12 -10.12
N TRP A 56 -4.76 -2.01 -9.13
CA TRP A 56 -3.45 -2.71 -9.16
C TRP A 56 -3.47 -4.15 -8.63
N SER A 57 -4.58 -4.58 -8.05
CA SER A 57 -4.76 -5.96 -7.54
C SER A 57 -4.88 -7.02 -8.65
N ARG A 58 -4.94 -6.66 -9.93
CA ARG A 58 -5.14 -7.62 -11.05
C ARG A 58 -3.91 -7.92 -11.91
N HIS A 59 -2.82 -7.16 -11.83
CA HIS A 59 -1.69 -7.31 -12.76
C HIS A 59 -0.42 -7.93 -12.18
N SER A 60 -0.38 -8.24 -10.88
CA SER A 60 0.78 -8.87 -10.23
C SER A 60 0.56 -10.36 -9.93
N GLN A 61 0.15 -11.13 -10.94
CA GLN A 61 0.49 -12.56 -10.98
C GLN A 61 1.31 -12.88 -12.25
N PRO A 62 2.63 -12.66 -12.23
CA PRO A 62 3.53 -13.46 -13.04
C PRO A 62 3.82 -14.75 -12.27
N GLY A 63 3.23 -15.86 -12.71
CA GLY A 63 3.72 -17.20 -12.37
C GLY A 63 3.23 -17.80 -11.04
N ALA A 64 1.96 -18.19 -10.98
CA ALA A 64 1.61 -19.45 -10.32
C ALA A 64 1.94 -20.59 -11.30
N ALA A 65 3.24 -20.88 -11.46
CA ALA A 65 3.72 -22.07 -12.14
C ALA A 65 4.27 -23.02 -11.08
N TYR A 66 3.48 -24.09 -10.86
CA TYR A 66 3.75 -25.34 -10.13
C TYR A 66 4.01 -25.27 -8.63
#